data_AF-A0A5E7JUR0-F1
#
_entry.id   AF-A0A5E7JUR0-F1
#
_cell.length_a   1.000
_cell.length_b   1.000
_cell.length_c   1.000
_cell.angle_alpha   90.00
_cell.angle_beta   90.00
_cell.angle_gamma   90.00
#
_symmetry.space_group_name_H-M   'P 1'
#
loop_
_entity.id
_entity.type
_entity.pdbx_description
1 polymer ?
#
loop_
_entity_poly.entity_id
_entity_poly.type
_entity_poly.pdbx_seq_one_letter_code
_entity_poly.pdbx_strand_id
1 'polypeptide(L)' 'MIAALFPLIVPPQLTLQAAASSPNSQIFMLVGFAVLIPVTLIYNTYGFSVFSGKVRVYRD' A
#
# COMPACT_ATOMS: atom_id res chain seq x y z
N MET A 1 -6.74 13.26 9.88
CA MET A 1 -6.95 14.25 8.80
C MET A 1 -7.76 13.68 7.63
N ILE A 2 -7.41 12.51 7.06
CA ILE A 2 -8.13 11.91 5.91
C ILE A 2 -9.63 11.67 6.18
N ALA A 3 -9.98 11.11 7.35
CA ALA A 3 -11.38 10.86 7.70
C ALA A 3 -12.23 12.14 7.85
N ALA A 4 -11.60 13.28 8.16
CA ALA A 4 -12.30 14.56 8.30
C ALA A 4 -12.56 15.25 6.96
N LEU A 5 -11.82 14.88 5.91
CA LEU A 5 -11.95 15.46 4.57
C LEU A 5 -12.87 14.64 3.67
N PHE A 6 -13.14 13.38 4.01
CA PHE A 6 -14.08 12.54 3.26
C PHE A 6 -15.45 13.24 3.13
N PRO A 7 -16.03 13.37 1.92
CA PRO A 7 -15.68 12.69 0.67
C PRO A 7 -14.76 13.47 -0.30
N LEU A 8 -14.16 14.57 0.13
CA LEU A 8 -13.31 15.43 -0.69
C LEU A 8 -11.88 14.87 -0.79
N ILE A 9 -11.38 14.77 -2.01
CA ILE A 9 -9.96 14.48 -2.27
C ILE A 9 -9.14 15.77 -2.29
N VAL A 10 -9.72 16.86 -2.80
CA VAL A 10 -9.17 18.22 -2.76
C VAL A 10 -10.30 19.21 -2.44
N PRO A 11 -10.33 19.80 -1.22
CA PRO A 11 -11.36 20.76 -0.86
C PRO A 11 -11.32 22.06 -1.68
N PRO A 12 -12.45 22.77 -1.84
CA PRO A 12 -13.80 22.43 -1.35
C PRO A 12 -14.65 21.64 -2.35
N GLN A 13 -14.17 21.44 -3.58
CA GLN A 13 -15.05 21.11 -4.72
C GLN A 13 -14.88 19.69 -5.24
N LEU A 14 -13.68 19.10 -5.08
CA LEU A 14 -13.35 17.85 -5.75
C LEU A 14 -13.60 16.66 -4.83
N THR A 15 -14.64 15.89 -5.16
CA THR A 15 -15.00 14.65 -4.46
C THR A 15 -14.24 13.45 -5.02
N LEU A 16 -14.09 12.41 -4.19
CA LEU A 16 -13.49 11.13 -4.58
C LEU A 16 -14.20 10.50 -5.80
N GLN A 17 -15.52 10.60 -5.85
CA GLN A 17 -16.35 10.03 -6.91
C GLN A 17 -16.18 10.81 -8.21
N ALA A 18 -16.09 12.15 -8.15
CA ALA A 18 -15.87 12.97 -9.33
C ALA A 18 -14.48 12.78 -9.95
N ALA A 19 -13.48 12.47 -9.11
CA ALA A 19 -12.12 12.19 -9.55
C ALA A 19 -11.87 10.71 -9.92
N ALA A 20 -12.89 9.84 -9.81
CA ALA A 20 -12.74 8.41 -10.04
C ALA A 20 -12.50 8.10 -11.53
N SER A 21 -11.53 7.21 -11.79
CA SER A 21 -11.30 6.67 -13.14
C SER A 21 -12.44 5.74 -13.57
N SER A 22 -12.47 5.33 -14.85
CA SER A 22 -13.48 4.38 -15.34
C SER A 22 -13.49 3.06 -14.54
N PRO A 23 -14.64 2.38 -14.38
CA PRO A 23 -14.72 1.13 -13.62
C PRO A 23 -13.75 0.04 -14.13
N ASN A 24 -13.56 -0.06 -15.45
CA ASN A 24 -12.65 -1.05 -16.05
C ASN A 24 -11.20 -0.78 -15.66
N SER A 25 -10.77 0.49 -15.67
CA SER A 25 -9.43 0.88 -15.21
C SER A 25 -9.23 0.57 -13.73
N GLN A 26 -10.26 0.80 -12.90
CA GLN A 26 -10.19 0.48 -11.48
C GLN A 26 -10.05 -1.03 -11.24
N ILE A 27 -10.81 -1.87 -11.98
CA ILE A 27 -10.72 -3.34 -11.88
C ILE A 27 -9.32 -3.82 -12.31
N PHE A 28 -8.79 -3.29 -13.41
CA PHE A 28 -7.43 -3.62 -13.85
C PHE A 28 -6.39 -3.34 -12.77
N MET A 29 -6.43 -2.14 -12.17
CA MET A 29 -5.55 -1.78 -11.06
C MET A 29 -5.74 -2.69 -9.84
N LEU A 30 -6.98 -3.04 -9.50
CA LEU A 30 -7.30 -3.90 -8.37
C LEU A 30 -6.69 -5.30 -8.55
N VAL A 31 -6.85 -5.90 -9.73
CA VAL A 31 -6.25 -7.21 -10.05
C VAL A 31 -4.73 -7.14 -9.99
N GLY A 32 -4.13 -6.08 -10.56
CA GLY A 32 -2.69 -5.85 -10.48
C GLY A 32 -2.18 -5.79 -9.05
N PHE A 33 -2.83 -4.99 -8.19
CA PHE A 33 -2.45 -4.88 -6.78
C PHE A 33 -2.68 -6.16 -5.99
N ALA A 34 -3.76 -6.90 -6.27
CA ALA A 34 -4.07 -8.15 -5.58
C ALA A 34 -2.95 -9.20 -5.76
N VAL A 35 -2.21 -9.15 -6.87
CA VAL A 35 -1.06 -10.04 -7.12
C VAL A 35 0.25 -9.41 -6.63
N LEU A 36 0.48 -8.13 -6.92
CA LEU A 36 1.76 -7.47 -6.63
C LEU A 36 2.00 -7.29 -5.12
N ILE A 37 0.96 -6.97 -4.34
CA ILE A 37 1.10 -6.73 -2.90
C ILE A 37 1.58 -8.01 -2.19
N PRO A 38 0.93 -9.18 -2.35
CA PRO A 38 1.41 -10.42 -1.73
C PRO A 38 2.83 -10.78 -2.14
N VAL A 39 3.19 -10.70 -3.42
CA VAL A 39 4.54 -11.02 -3.92
C VAL A 39 5.58 -10.11 -3.26
N THR A 40 5.31 -8.80 -3.21
CA THR A 40 6.19 -7.81 -2.61
C THR A 40 6.38 -8.08 -1.11
N LEU A 41 5.28 -8.36 -0.40
CA LEU A 41 5.33 -8.66 1.03
C LEU A 41 6.12 -9.95 1.31
N ILE A 42 5.86 -11.03 0.57
CA ILE A 42 6.58 -12.30 0.71
C ILE A 42 8.08 -12.09 0.51
N TYR A 43 8.48 -11.39 -0.55
CA TYR A 43 9.89 -11.14 -0.84
C TYR A 43 10.56 -10.31 0.27
N ASN A 44 9.92 -9.22 0.72
CA ASN A 44 10.48 -8.38 1.76
C ASN A 44 10.55 -9.12 3.11
N THR A 45 9.48 -9.82 3.51
CA THR A 45 9.46 -10.64 4.73
C THR A 45 10.55 -11.71 4.68
N TYR A 46 10.70 -12.42 3.56
CA TYR A 46 11.77 -13.39 3.37
C TYR A 46 13.15 -12.76 3.51
N GLY A 47 13.37 -11.60 2.88
CA GLY A 47 14.61 -10.84 3.03
C GLY A 47 14.92 -10.52 4.50
N PHE A 48 13.96 -9.98 5.24
CA PHE A 48 14.14 -9.72 6.67
C PHE A 48 14.40 -11.01 7.47
N SER A 49 13.70 -12.11 7.17
CA SER A 49 13.93 -13.39 7.84
C SER A 49 15.34 -13.94 7.59
N VAL A 50 15.85 -13.86 6.35
CA VAL A 50 17.20 -14.34 6.00
C VAL A 50 18.31 -13.56 6.71
N PHE A 51 18.09 -12.27 6.95
CA PHE A 51 19.05 -11.40 7.64
C PHE A 51 18.78 -11.24 9.15
N SER A 52 17.68 -11.79 9.65
CA SER A 52 17.34 -11.79 11.08
C SER A 52 18.28 -12.70 11.88
N GLY A 53 18.67 -12.26 13.09
CA GLY A 53 19.43 -13.07 14.05
C GLY A 53 20.97 -12.99 13.98
N LYS A 54 21.54 -12.16 13.10
CA LYS A 54 23.01 -12.00 12.98
C LYS A 54 23.61 -10.90 13.87
N VAL A 55 22.79 -10.21 14.66
CA VAL A 55 23.26 -9.19 15.62
C VAL A 55 23.54 -9.87 16.96
N ARG A 56 24.80 -10.14 17.27
CA ARG A 56 25.22 -10.46 18.64
C ARG A 56 25.64 -9.16 19.33
N VAL A 57 24.99 -8.83 20.43
CA VAL A 57 25.52 -7.81 21.36
C VAL A 57 26.80 -8.40 21.93
N TYR A 58 27.95 -7.85 21.55
CA TYR A 58 29.21 -8.15 22.21
C TYR A 58 29.06 -7.67 23.65
N ARG A 59 29.08 -8.60 24.60
CA ARG A 59 28.92 -8.32 26.02
C ARG A 59 30.31 -8.44 26.64
N ASP A 60 30.86 -7.30 27.04
CA ASP A 60 32.00 -7.21 27.95
C ASP A 60 31.57 -7.60 29.38
#